data_AF-A0A3C1Y340-F1
#
_entry.id   AF-A0A3C1Y340-F1
#
_cell.length_a   1.000
_cell.length_b   1.000
_cell.length_c   1.000
_cell.angle_alpha   90.00
_cell.angle_beta   90.00
_cell.angle_gamma   90.00
#
_symmetry.space_group_name_H-M   'P 1'
#
loop_
_entity.id
_entity.type
_entity.pdbx_description
1 polymer ?
#
loop_
_entity_poly.entity_id
_entity_poly.type
_entity_poly.pdbx_seq_one_letter_code
_entity_poly.pdbx_strand_id
1 'polypeptide(L)'
;MSNNFRLGTGGLALDGTQGLTVSGLLTGTGALRVTGAQTVTLTGANDYSGGTTVNVGASLAGNAASLQGNIVNNGTVTFSTSTNGSYGGVMSGSGNLVKEGAATLTVNNLLGHQGNTTIRAGTLRLGASGSLNPLAMVDLHPFVVLDLSGGANQSINGLSGAGGTVTLGATTLSLSNVNTATFGGVIAGSGGLVKNGLQTQTLTGANTFTGGVNIGGGTLALGAGGSLAASSVMTVGALGTFDISAASNTTLAALNGLGGDVALGANTLTLGAGAYDGVIAGTGGVTKNTAGSLALNGVNTYTGATHVSAGELLVGGS
;
A
#
# COMPACT_ATOMS: atom_id res chain seq x y z
N MET A 1 18.57 30.64 7.21
CA MET A 1 19.33 30.82 8.46
C MET A 1 20.44 29.77 8.51
N SER A 2 21.70 30.19 8.60
CA SER A 2 22.85 29.27 8.49
C SER A 2 23.64 29.05 9.80
N ASN A 3 23.30 29.80 10.85
CA ASN A 3 23.95 29.65 12.15
C ASN A 3 23.46 28.37 12.85
N ASN A 4 24.34 27.74 13.63
CA ASN A 4 23.95 26.66 14.52
C ASN A 4 23.14 27.21 15.70
N PHE A 5 22.11 26.49 16.12
CA PHE A 5 21.26 26.84 17.26
C PHE A 5 21.16 25.68 18.23
N ARG A 6 21.27 25.97 19.52
CA ARG A 6 20.97 25.03 20.60
C ARG A 6 19.59 25.34 21.17
N LEU A 7 18.67 24.40 21.05
CA LEU A 7 17.31 24.48 21.55
C LEU A 7 17.33 24.20 23.06
N GLY A 8 17.07 25.24 23.86
CA GLY A 8 16.83 25.10 25.30
C GLY A 8 15.46 24.50 25.59
N THR A 9 15.08 24.42 26.86
CA THR A 9 13.80 23.82 27.29
C THR A 9 12.55 24.48 26.67
N GLY A 10 12.64 25.76 26.29
CA GLY A 10 11.56 26.48 25.58
C GLY A 10 11.39 26.09 24.10
N GLY A 11 12.34 25.34 23.52
CA GLY A 11 12.30 24.93 22.11
C GLY A 11 12.50 26.09 21.12
N LEU A 12 12.10 25.85 19.87
CA LEU A 12 12.06 26.82 18.79
C LEU A 12 10.72 26.70 18.05
N ALA A 13 10.00 27.82 17.95
CA ALA A 13 8.82 27.92 17.10
C ALA A 13 9.17 28.66 15.80
N LEU A 14 8.74 28.11 14.67
CA LEU A 14 8.88 28.70 13.34
C LEU A 14 7.48 28.98 12.80
N ASP A 15 7.05 30.24 12.91
CA ASP A 15 5.67 30.71 12.67
C ASP A 15 5.54 31.70 11.50
N GLY A 16 6.62 31.88 10.74
CA GLY A 16 6.66 32.82 9.61
C GLY A 16 5.70 32.48 8.46
N THR A 17 5.31 33.51 7.71
CA THR A 17 4.43 33.41 6.53
C THR A 17 5.19 33.24 5.21
N GLN A 18 6.51 33.15 5.25
CA GLN A 18 7.37 32.92 4.09
C GLN A 18 8.10 31.59 4.20
N GLY A 19 8.50 31.03 3.05
CA GLY A 19 9.34 29.83 3.04
C GLY A 19 10.67 30.11 3.74
N LEU A 20 11.12 29.16 4.57
CA LEU A 20 12.33 29.32 5.38
C LEU A 20 13.25 28.12 5.19
N THR A 21 14.50 28.35 4.77
CA THR A 21 15.54 27.32 4.83
C THR A 21 16.42 27.52 6.06
N VAL A 22 16.57 26.48 6.88
CA VAL A 22 17.49 26.42 8.01
C VAL A 22 18.59 25.42 7.69
N SER A 23 19.80 25.93 7.46
CA SER A 23 20.98 25.14 7.09
C SER A 23 21.95 24.92 8.24
N GLY A 24 21.86 25.74 9.29
CA GLY A 24 22.62 25.50 10.51
C GLY A 24 22.09 24.31 11.31
N LEU A 25 22.98 23.73 12.12
CA LEU A 25 22.68 22.59 12.99
C LEU A 25 21.74 23.01 14.13
N LEU A 26 20.62 22.29 14.29
CA LEU A 26 19.79 22.37 15.50
C LEU A 26 20.20 21.26 16.48
N THR A 27 20.53 21.63 17.72
CA THR A 27 20.95 20.69 18.80
C THR A 27 20.16 20.96 20.08
N GLY A 28 20.35 20.16 21.13
CA GLY A 28 19.81 20.43 22.47
C GLY A 28 18.53 19.66 22.77
N THR A 29 17.93 19.91 23.93
CA THR A 29 16.80 19.09 24.42
C THR A 29 15.44 19.70 24.13
N GLY A 30 15.40 20.91 23.57
CA GLY A 30 14.17 21.59 23.19
C GLY A 30 13.48 20.98 21.97
N ALA A 31 12.16 21.17 21.90
CA ALA A 31 11.36 20.76 20.75
C ALA A 31 11.44 21.79 19.61
N LEU A 32 11.26 21.34 18.37
CA LEU A 32 10.98 22.19 17.22
C LEU A 32 9.48 22.23 16.94
N ARG A 33 8.89 23.41 16.75
CA ARG A 33 7.48 23.58 16.42
C ARG A 33 7.32 24.38 15.13
N VAL A 34 6.66 23.81 14.13
CA VAL A 34 6.44 24.45 12.82
C VAL A 34 4.95 24.80 12.70
N THR A 35 4.64 26.09 12.60
CA THR A 35 3.25 26.59 12.59
C THR A 35 2.91 27.50 11.42
N GLY A 36 3.91 27.98 10.67
CA GLY A 36 3.69 28.81 9.49
C GLY A 36 3.07 28.03 8.31
N ALA A 37 2.30 28.72 7.46
CA ALA A 37 1.63 28.12 6.30
C ALA A 37 2.60 27.72 5.16
N GLN A 38 3.79 28.32 5.13
CA GLN A 38 4.81 28.02 4.12
C GLN A 38 5.77 26.93 4.59
N THR A 39 6.44 26.28 3.64
CA THR A 39 7.41 25.22 3.94
C THR A 39 8.64 25.75 4.69
N VAL A 40 8.91 25.16 5.84
CA VAL A 40 10.23 25.19 6.49
C VAL A 40 11.06 24.05 5.95
N THR A 41 12.25 24.33 5.42
CA THR A 41 13.20 23.33 4.93
C THR A 41 14.40 23.25 5.87
N LEU A 42 14.63 22.08 6.47
CA LEU A 42 15.83 21.80 7.26
C LEU A 42 16.86 21.10 6.37
N THR A 43 18.08 21.63 6.33
CA THR A 43 19.18 21.04 5.56
C THR A 43 20.40 20.69 6.43
N GLY A 44 20.48 21.25 7.65
CA GLY A 44 21.48 20.85 8.65
C GLY A 44 21.19 19.46 9.22
N ALA A 45 22.25 18.71 9.56
CA ALA A 45 22.15 17.37 10.14
C ALA A 45 21.81 17.41 11.64
N ASN A 46 20.55 17.69 11.96
CA ASN A 46 20.07 18.04 13.29
C ASN A 46 20.19 16.92 14.34
N ASP A 47 20.41 17.30 15.60
CA ASP A 47 20.60 16.40 16.76
C ASP A 47 19.91 16.96 18.02
N TYR A 48 18.71 17.53 17.87
CA TYR A 48 17.91 17.98 19.00
C TYR A 48 16.98 16.86 19.48
N SER A 49 16.88 16.61 20.78
CA SER A 49 16.16 15.44 21.29
C SER A 49 14.71 15.73 21.72
N GLY A 50 14.26 16.99 21.70
CA GLY A 50 12.92 17.37 22.18
C GLY A 50 11.76 17.00 21.25
N GLY A 51 12.06 16.39 20.09
CA GLY A 51 11.08 16.04 19.07
C GLY A 51 10.61 17.23 18.23
N THR A 52 9.72 16.95 17.28
CA THR A 52 9.20 17.92 16.33
C THR A 52 7.68 17.88 16.31
N THR A 53 7.04 19.03 16.26
CA THR A 53 5.61 19.15 16.01
C THR A 53 5.39 20.00 14.77
N VAL A 54 4.69 19.45 13.77
CA VAL A 54 4.24 20.15 12.57
C VAL A 54 2.74 20.37 12.71
N ASN A 55 2.32 21.63 12.86
CA ASN A 55 0.92 21.98 13.08
C ASN A 55 0.08 21.87 11.80
N VAL A 56 -1.24 21.90 11.98
CA VAL A 56 -2.20 21.95 10.87
C VAL A 56 -1.89 23.11 9.94
N GLY A 57 -1.88 22.83 8.63
CA GLY A 57 -1.57 23.82 7.59
C GLY A 57 -0.08 24.11 7.41
N ALA A 58 0.80 23.61 8.29
CA ALA A 58 2.23 23.80 8.18
C ALA A 58 2.90 22.70 7.32
N SER A 59 4.06 23.04 6.76
CA SER A 59 4.88 22.12 5.95
C SER A 59 6.32 22.13 6.43
N LEU A 60 6.88 20.94 6.62
CA LEU A 60 8.28 20.72 7.02
C LEU A 60 8.96 19.81 5.99
N ALA A 61 10.03 20.27 5.38
CA ALA A 61 10.84 19.51 4.45
C ALA A 61 12.26 19.28 4.99
N GLY A 62 12.89 18.18 4.60
CA GLY A 62 14.27 17.86 4.95
C GLY A 62 14.64 16.45 4.50
N ASN A 63 15.80 15.93 4.90
CA ASN A 63 16.20 14.54 4.69
C ASN A 63 16.28 13.78 6.03
N ALA A 64 16.70 12.52 5.99
CA ALA A 64 16.81 11.69 7.20
C ALA A 64 17.89 12.16 8.20
N ALA A 65 18.86 12.97 7.78
CA ALA A 65 19.83 13.58 8.68
C ALA A 65 19.28 14.84 9.36
N SER A 66 18.35 15.56 8.71
CA SER A 66 17.77 16.79 9.25
C SER A 66 16.47 16.58 10.01
N LEU A 67 15.71 15.53 9.66
CA LEU A 67 14.44 15.16 10.28
C LEU A 67 14.68 13.90 11.12
N GLN A 68 14.79 14.06 12.44
CA GLN A 68 15.06 12.99 13.39
C GLN A 68 14.19 13.11 14.65
N GLY A 69 14.23 12.11 15.51
CA GLY A 69 13.38 12.02 16.70
C GLY A 69 11.91 11.81 16.34
N ASN A 70 11.05 11.82 17.35
CA ASN A 70 9.61 11.67 17.13
C ASN A 70 9.03 12.93 16.49
N ILE A 71 8.13 12.74 15.52
CA ILE A 71 7.44 13.84 14.82
C ILE A 71 5.94 13.70 15.03
N VAL A 72 5.33 14.68 15.69
CA VAL A 72 3.87 14.87 15.70
C VAL A 72 3.49 15.66 14.45
N ASN A 73 3.07 14.95 13.41
CA ASN A 73 2.72 15.51 12.11
C ASN A 73 1.20 15.73 12.00
N ASN A 74 0.75 16.98 12.11
CA ASN A 74 -0.63 17.39 11.81
C ASN A 74 -0.73 18.23 10.53
N GLY A 75 0.40 18.45 9.84
CA GLY A 75 0.51 19.21 8.61
C GLY A 75 1.00 18.33 7.47
N THR A 76 2.10 18.72 6.84
CA THR A 76 2.82 17.88 5.87
C THR A 76 4.29 17.78 6.24
N VAL A 77 4.83 16.55 6.25
CA VAL A 77 6.27 16.30 6.38
C VAL A 77 6.78 15.70 5.07
N THR A 78 7.81 16.31 4.50
CA THR A 78 8.45 15.87 3.27
C THR A 78 9.88 15.42 3.53
N PHE A 79 10.19 14.16 3.24
CA PHE A 79 11.55 13.65 3.16
C PHE A 79 12.07 13.75 1.73
N SER A 80 12.98 14.68 1.47
CA SER A 80 13.69 14.91 0.21
C SER A 80 15.07 14.25 0.27
N THR A 81 15.17 12.97 -0.11
CA THR A 81 16.40 12.17 0.05
C THR A 81 17.19 12.06 -1.24
N SER A 82 18.35 12.72 -1.32
CA SER A 82 19.34 12.55 -2.40
C SER A 82 20.38 11.46 -2.12
N THR A 83 20.54 11.09 -0.84
CA THR A 83 21.34 9.96 -0.37
C THR A 83 20.48 9.03 0.46
N ASN A 84 20.88 7.75 0.55
CA ASN A 84 20.16 6.79 1.37
C ASN A 84 20.23 7.22 2.83
N GLY A 85 19.08 7.17 3.52
CA GLY A 85 18.98 7.61 4.90
C GLY A 85 17.98 6.77 5.68
N SER A 86 18.06 6.86 7.01
CA SER A 86 17.19 6.11 7.91
C SER A 86 16.47 7.04 8.87
N TYR A 87 15.14 6.96 8.91
CA TYR A 87 14.33 7.63 9.93
C TYR A 87 13.99 6.66 11.05
N GLY A 88 14.50 6.96 12.24
CA GLY A 88 14.33 6.15 13.45
C GLY A 88 13.27 6.67 14.42
N GLY A 89 12.57 7.75 14.11
CA GLY A 89 11.51 8.29 14.97
C GLY A 89 10.16 7.59 14.76
N VAL A 90 9.26 7.72 15.74
CA VAL A 90 7.83 7.48 15.53
C VAL A 90 7.23 8.75 14.91
N MET A 91 6.43 8.60 13.85
CA MET A 91 5.59 9.68 13.34
C MET A 91 4.14 9.47 13.81
N SER A 92 3.49 10.51 14.31
CA SER A 92 2.09 10.46 14.76
C SER A 92 1.31 11.66 14.22
N GLY A 93 0.02 11.78 14.55
CA GLY A 93 -0.82 12.93 14.17
C GLY A 93 -1.69 12.69 12.93
N SER A 94 -2.36 13.74 12.45
CA SER A 94 -3.33 13.66 11.34
C SER A 94 -2.77 14.00 9.96
N GLY A 95 -1.51 14.42 9.88
CA GLY A 95 -0.90 15.00 8.70
C GLY A 95 -0.45 14.00 7.64
N ASN A 96 0.03 14.53 6.52
CA ASN A 96 0.52 13.76 5.38
C ASN A 96 2.04 13.57 5.45
N LEU A 97 2.52 12.44 4.93
CA LEU A 97 3.93 12.18 4.70
C LEU A 97 4.20 12.16 3.19
N VAL A 98 5.24 12.85 2.75
CA VAL A 98 5.72 12.82 1.36
C VAL A 98 7.16 12.32 1.33
N LYS A 99 7.43 11.32 0.50
CA LYS A 99 8.79 10.87 0.17
C LYS A 99 9.13 11.32 -1.25
N GLU A 100 10.19 12.08 -1.38
CA GLU A 100 10.77 12.52 -2.66
C GLU A 100 12.30 12.39 -2.65
N GLY A 101 12.94 12.77 -3.76
CA GLY A 101 14.35 12.50 -4.01
C GLY A 101 14.62 11.04 -4.40
N ALA A 102 15.63 10.84 -5.25
CA ALA A 102 15.89 9.55 -5.91
C ALA A 102 16.34 8.42 -4.97
N ALA A 103 16.83 8.75 -3.77
CA ALA A 103 17.40 7.76 -2.86
C ALA A 103 16.35 7.03 -2.01
N THR A 104 16.82 6.06 -1.22
CA THR A 104 16.00 5.28 -0.29
C THR A 104 15.89 6.00 1.06
N LEU A 105 14.66 6.18 1.54
CA LEU A 105 14.37 6.41 2.95
C LEU A 105 14.00 5.08 3.59
N THR A 106 14.82 4.60 4.54
CA THR A 106 14.48 3.45 5.36
C THR A 106 13.80 3.91 6.64
N VAL A 107 12.67 3.31 7.00
CA VAL A 107 11.93 3.64 8.21
C VAL A 107 12.00 2.47 9.17
N ASN A 108 12.46 2.72 10.39
CA ASN A 108 12.71 1.67 11.38
C ASN A 108 11.68 1.65 12.52
N ASN A 109 10.67 2.50 12.48
CA ASN A 109 9.62 2.59 13.50
C ASN A 109 8.26 2.89 12.86
N LEU A 110 7.22 3.03 13.68
CA LEU A 110 5.86 3.28 13.20
C LEU A 110 5.72 4.67 12.54
N LEU A 111 5.26 4.67 11.29
CA LEU A 111 4.64 5.82 10.62
C LEU A 111 3.15 5.84 10.94
N GLY A 112 2.81 6.33 12.12
CA GLY A 112 1.47 6.37 12.70
C GLY A 112 0.67 7.64 12.37
N HIS A 113 1.14 8.49 11.46
CA HIS A 113 0.32 9.58 10.94
C HIS A 113 -0.90 9.03 10.19
N GLN A 114 -2.02 9.73 10.24
CA GLN A 114 -3.29 9.26 9.67
C GLN A 114 -3.54 9.76 8.25
N GLY A 115 -2.87 10.84 7.82
CA GLY A 115 -2.94 11.32 6.45
C GLY A 115 -2.18 10.40 5.48
N ASN A 116 -2.21 10.76 4.20
CA ASN A 116 -1.64 9.91 3.16
C ASN A 116 -0.12 9.82 3.28
N THR A 117 0.42 8.64 2.93
CA THR A 117 1.84 8.48 2.63
C THR A 117 2.00 8.53 1.11
N THR A 118 2.56 9.61 0.58
CA THR A 118 2.78 9.80 -0.86
C THR A 118 4.24 9.58 -1.21
N ILE A 119 4.54 8.68 -2.15
CA ILE A 119 5.88 8.44 -2.66
C ILE A 119 5.96 9.04 -4.07
N ARG A 120 6.69 10.14 -4.20
CA ARG A 120 6.84 10.91 -5.45
C ARG A 120 8.12 10.57 -6.21
N ALA A 121 9.16 10.12 -5.51
CA ALA A 121 10.43 9.69 -6.10
C ALA A 121 11.22 8.75 -5.18
N GLY A 122 12.04 7.90 -5.80
CA GLY A 122 12.93 6.97 -5.10
C GLY A 122 12.19 5.86 -4.38
N THR A 123 12.73 5.45 -3.23
CA THR A 123 12.22 4.30 -2.46
C THR A 123 11.85 4.71 -1.04
N LEU A 124 10.66 4.33 -0.58
CA LEU A 124 10.34 4.23 0.84
C LEU A 124 10.46 2.76 1.24
N ARG A 125 11.36 2.44 2.15
CA ARG A 125 11.62 1.07 2.61
C ARG A 125 11.29 0.92 4.08
N LEU A 126 10.67 -0.18 4.47
CA LEU A 126 10.55 -0.57 5.88
C LEU A 126 11.78 -1.38 6.31
N GLY A 127 12.38 -0.99 7.42
CA GLY A 127 13.30 -1.86 8.17
C GLY A 127 12.52 -2.88 9.02
N ALA A 128 13.24 -3.73 9.75
CA ALA A 128 12.66 -4.85 10.53
C ALA A 128 11.54 -4.44 11.49
N SER A 129 11.66 -3.26 12.10
CA SER A 129 10.67 -2.68 13.02
C SER A 129 9.83 -1.55 12.40
N GLY A 130 10.05 -1.25 11.11
CA GLY A 130 9.26 -0.28 10.37
C GLY A 130 7.83 -0.76 10.17
N SER A 131 6.86 0.12 10.37
CA SER A 131 5.46 -0.17 10.08
C SER A 131 4.70 1.06 9.59
N LEU A 132 3.64 0.82 8.83
CA LEU A 132 2.74 1.83 8.32
C LEU A 132 1.45 1.89 9.15
N ASN A 133 0.76 3.03 9.14
CA ASN A 133 -0.55 3.15 9.74
C ASN A 133 -1.60 2.37 8.93
N PRO A 134 -2.37 1.45 9.56
CA PRO A 134 -3.47 0.72 8.92
C PRO A 134 -4.59 1.56 8.32
N LEU A 135 -4.69 2.84 8.70
CA LEU A 135 -5.71 3.78 8.24
C LEU A 135 -5.19 4.77 7.18
N ALA A 136 -3.88 4.84 6.98
CA ALA A 136 -3.30 5.73 5.97
C ALA A 136 -3.39 5.09 4.57
N MET A 137 -3.80 5.88 3.60
CA MET A 137 -3.62 5.54 2.19
C MET A 137 -2.14 5.67 1.80
N VAL A 138 -1.67 4.77 0.94
CA VAL A 138 -0.35 4.92 0.33
C VAL A 138 -0.52 5.22 -1.16
N ASP A 139 -0.05 6.39 -1.57
CA ASP A 139 -0.09 6.86 -2.95
C ASP A 139 1.29 6.73 -3.59
N LEU A 140 1.37 6.02 -4.72
CA LEU A 140 2.61 5.79 -5.46
C LEU A 140 2.54 6.45 -6.84
N HIS A 141 3.48 7.34 -7.10
CA HIS A 141 3.71 7.88 -8.42
C HIS A 141 4.46 6.88 -9.33
N PRO A 142 4.49 7.10 -10.66
CA PRO A 142 5.30 6.27 -11.56
C PRO A 142 6.77 6.18 -11.14
N PHE A 143 7.37 5.00 -11.36
CA PHE A 143 8.79 4.69 -11.12
C PHE A 143 9.28 4.74 -9.66
N VAL A 144 8.38 4.91 -8.69
CA VAL A 144 8.74 4.84 -7.27
C VAL A 144 8.64 3.42 -6.73
N VAL A 145 9.26 3.19 -5.57
CA VAL A 145 9.18 1.90 -4.89
C VAL A 145 8.71 2.07 -3.44
N LEU A 146 7.69 1.32 -3.06
CA LEU A 146 7.41 0.97 -1.67
C LEU A 146 8.02 -0.41 -1.41
N ASP A 147 9.06 -0.48 -0.59
CA ASP A 147 9.73 -1.73 -0.25
C ASP A 147 9.32 -2.18 1.17
N LEU A 148 8.50 -3.24 1.22
CA LEU A 148 8.02 -3.88 2.44
C LEU A 148 8.81 -5.14 2.80
N SER A 149 9.80 -5.51 1.98
CA SER A 149 10.50 -6.79 2.08
C SER A 149 11.36 -6.93 3.35
N GLY A 150 11.74 -5.81 3.95
CA GLY A 150 12.50 -5.76 5.20
C GLY A 150 11.65 -5.75 6.47
N GLY A 151 10.32 -5.61 6.38
CA GLY A 151 9.41 -5.46 7.53
C GLY A 151 8.60 -6.71 7.86
N ALA A 152 7.84 -6.65 8.96
CA ALA A 152 6.80 -7.65 9.27
C ALA A 152 5.57 -7.47 8.36
N ASN A 153 4.55 -8.33 8.50
CA ASN A 153 3.25 -8.14 7.84
C ASN A 153 2.70 -6.74 8.06
N GLN A 154 2.22 -6.11 6.99
CA GLN A 154 1.76 -4.73 7.01
C GLN A 154 0.26 -4.65 6.82
N SER A 155 -0.33 -3.62 7.41
CA SER A 155 -1.70 -3.21 7.12
C SER A 155 -1.71 -1.73 6.76
N ILE A 156 -2.47 -1.38 5.73
CA ILE A 156 -2.72 -0.01 5.28
C ILE A 156 -4.20 0.14 4.91
N ASN A 157 -4.64 1.37 4.65
CA ASN A 157 -6.00 1.58 4.14
C ASN A 157 -6.11 1.01 2.73
N GLY A 158 -5.31 1.52 1.80
CA GLY A 158 -5.34 1.08 0.42
C GLY A 158 -4.13 1.61 -0.36
N LEU A 159 -3.98 1.10 -1.58
CA LEU A 159 -2.98 1.56 -2.53
C LEU A 159 -3.66 2.45 -3.57
N SER A 160 -3.09 3.63 -3.79
CA SER A 160 -3.48 4.54 -4.87
C SER A 160 -2.30 4.93 -5.74
N GLY A 161 -2.62 5.53 -6.89
CA GLY A 161 -1.64 6.15 -7.76
C GLY A 161 -1.49 5.42 -9.09
N ALA A 162 -0.92 6.12 -10.06
CA ALA A 162 -0.88 5.69 -11.45
C ALA A 162 0.25 4.70 -11.77
N GLY A 163 1.14 4.39 -10.83
CA GLY A 163 2.29 3.53 -11.11
C GLY A 163 3.15 3.20 -9.89
N GLY A 164 4.39 2.81 -10.15
CA GLY A 164 5.35 2.41 -9.12
C GLY A 164 5.31 0.91 -8.82
N THR A 165 6.12 0.49 -7.86
CA THR A 165 6.23 -0.92 -7.45
C THR A 165 6.09 -1.06 -5.95
N VAL A 166 5.23 -1.98 -5.51
CA VAL A 166 5.21 -2.48 -4.14
C VAL A 166 6.00 -3.78 -4.10
N THR A 167 7.11 -3.80 -3.38
CA THR A 167 7.94 -5.00 -3.19
C THR A 167 7.58 -5.65 -1.86
N LEU A 168 6.91 -6.80 -1.90
CA LEU A 168 6.46 -7.51 -0.70
C LEU A 168 7.60 -8.27 0.00
N GLY A 169 8.59 -8.78 -0.72
CA GLY A 169 9.45 -9.83 -0.16
C GLY A 169 8.58 -11.04 0.24
N ALA A 170 8.72 -11.54 1.47
CA ALA A 170 7.84 -12.59 2.02
C ALA A 170 6.62 -12.03 2.80
N THR A 171 6.49 -10.71 2.86
CA THR A 171 5.52 -10.00 3.71
C THR A 171 4.10 -10.09 3.14
N THR A 172 3.11 -10.33 4.00
CA THR A 172 1.70 -10.16 3.63
C THR A 172 1.29 -8.70 3.78
N LEU A 173 0.67 -8.15 2.73
CA LEU A 173 0.05 -6.82 2.76
C LEU A 173 -1.46 -6.94 2.95
N SER A 174 -1.97 -6.39 4.04
CA SER A 174 -3.41 -6.27 4.31
C SER A 174 -3.92 -4.89 3.90
N LEU A 175 -5.02 -4.87 3.14
CA LEU A 175 -5.71 -3.67 2.73
C LEU A 175 -7.06 -3.58 3.46
N SER A 176 -7.17 -2.57 4.32
CA SER A 176 -8.36 -2.32 5.14
C SER A 176 -9.46 -1.60 4.36
N ASN A 177 -9.16 -1.08 3.15
CA ASN A 177 -9.96 -0.28 2.23
C ASN A 177 -11.24 0.28 2.86
N VAL A 178 -11.05 1.30 3.72
CA VAL A 178 -12.18 2.12 4.20
C VAL A 178 -12.62 3.12 3.13
N ASN A 179 -11.79 3.32 2.09
CA ASN A 179 -12.11 4.05 0.87
C ASN A 179 -11.85 3.18 -0.37
N THR A 180 -12.57 3.50 -1.45
CA THR A 180 -12.26 2.93 -2.77
C THR A 180 -10.94 3.50 -3.28
N ALA A 181 -10.09 2.64 -3.83
CA ALA A 181 -8.78 3.01 -4.34
C ALA A 181 -8.46 2.29 -5.65
N THR A 182 -7.66 2.92 -6.50
CA THR A 182 -7.14 2.33 -7.74
C THR A 182 -5.63 2.48 -7.78
N PHE A 183 -4.94 1.38 -8.02
CA PHE A 183 -3.50 1.32 -8.11
C PHE A 183 -3.06 0.78 -9.47
N GLY A 184 -2.33 1.61 -10.22
CA GLY A 184 -1.81 1.26 -11.55
C GLY A 184 -0.38 0.72 -11.57
N GLY A 185 0.26 0.61 -10.40
CA GLY A 185 1.57 0.01 -10.28
C GLY A 185 1.55 -1.52 -10.22
N VAL A 186 2.74 -2.08 -9.98
CA VAL A 186 2.96 -3.53 -9.86
C VAL A 186 3.16 -3.90 -8.40
N ILE A 187 2.44 -4.91 -7.91
CA ILE A 187 2.78 -5.60 -6.66
C ILE A 187 3.62 -6.83 -7.00
N ALA A 188 4.78 -6.99 -6.37
CA ALA A 188 5.75 -8.05 -6.65
C ALA A 188 6.30 -8.71 -5.38
N GLY A 189 6.88 -9.90 -5.51
CA GLY A 189 7.50 -10.65 -4.40
C GLY A 189 6.77 -11.97 -4.08
N SER A 190 7.27 -12.73 -3.10
CA SER A 190 6.67 -14.00 -2.71
C SER A 190 5.53 -13.87 -1.69
N GLY A 191 5.37 -12.70 -1.10
CA GLY A 191 4.33 -12.36 -0.13
C GLY A 191 2.92 -12.33 -0.72
N GLY A 192 1.92 -12.35 0.15
CA GLY A 192 0.51 -12.39 -0.22
C GLY A 192 -0.22 -11.06 -0.05
N LEU A 193 -1.47 -11.04 -0.53
CA LEU A 193 -2.38 -9.90 -0.40
C LEU A 193 -3.63 -10.32 0.38
N VAL A 194 -4.04 -9.52 1.36
CA VAL A 194 -5.30 -9.68 2.06
C VAL A 194 -6.16 -8.43 1.85
N LYS A 195 -7.42 -8.60 1.47
CA LYS A 195 -8.39 -7.53 1.23
C LYS A 195 -9.59 -7.71 2.16
N ASN A 196 -9.72 -6.85 3.18
CA ASN A 196 -10.73 -6.99 4.24
C ASN A 196 -11.75 -5.84 4.28
N GLY A 197 -11.42 -4.67 3.75
CA GLY A 197 -12.32 -3.50 3.75
C GLY A 197 -13.58 -3.69 2.93
N LEU A 198 -14.66 -2.99 3.27
CA LEU A 198 -15.92 -3.06 2.50
C LEU A 198 -15.83 -2.37 1.13
N GLN A 199 -14.88 -1.46 0.92
CA GLN A 199 -14.73 -0.72 -0.33
C GLN A 199 -13.90 -1.47 -1.38
N THR A 200 -13.81 -0.93 -2.59
CA THR A 200 -13.09 -1.58 -3.69
C THR A 200 -11.61 -1.20 -3.72
N GLN A 201 -10.72 -2.19 -3.85
CA GLN A 201 -9.37 -1.97 -4.36
C GLN A 201 -9.32 -2.43 -5.82
N THR A 202 -9.06 -1.52 -6.75
CA THR A 202 -8.85 -1.84 -8.16
C THR A 202 -7.35 -1.89 -8.44
N LEU A 203 -6.89 -2.95 -9.09
CA LEU A 203 -5.52 -3.10 -9.60
C LEU A 203 -5.56 -3.03 -11.13
N THR A 204 -4.86 -2.06 -11.72
CA THR A 204 -4.77 -1.91 -13.20
C THR A 204 -3.40 -2.25 -13.77
N GLY A 205 -2.40 -2.48 -12.91
CA GLY A 205 -1.10 -3.00 -13.32
C GLY A 205 -1.04 -4.54 -13.36
N ALA A 206 -0.02 -5.06 -14.04
CA ALA A 206 0.26 -6.50 -14.06
C ALA A 206 1.01 -6.91 -12.78
N ASN A 207 0.30 -7.51 -11.83
CA ASN A 207 0.86 -7.90 -10.54
C ASN A 207 1.56 -9.26 -10.65
N THR A 208 2.76 -9.35 -10.09
CA THR A 208 3.67 -10.51 -10.25
C THR A 208 3.96 -11.22 -8.94
N PHE A 209 3.33 -10.81 -7.83
CA PHE A 209 3.50 -11.49 -6.56
C PHE A 209 2.92 -12.91 -6.62
N THR A 210 3.58 -13.84 -5.94
CA THR A 210 3.25 -15.27 -6.00
C THR A 210 2.56 -15.81 -4.76
N GLY A 211 2.50 -15.02 -3.68
CA GLY A 211 1.77 -15.39 -2.48
C GLY A 211 0.26 -15.40 -2.71
N GLY A 212 -0.47 -16.00 -1.76
CA GLY A 212 -1.92 -16.14 -1.85
C GLY A 212 -2.64 -14.79 -1.82
N VAL A 213 -3.86 -14.77 -2.38
CA VAL A 213 -4.80 -13.65 -2.31
C VAL A 213 -5.99 -14.06 -1.47
N ASN A 214 -6.24 -13.36 -0.37
CA ASN A 214 -7.42 -13.58 0.47
C ASN A 214 -8.33 -12.36 0.42
N ILE A 215 -9.57 -12.53 -0.05
CA ILE A 215 -10.58 -11.47 -0.09
C ILE A 215 -11.59 -11.77 1.01
N GLY A 216 -11.33 -11.25 2.21
CA GLY A 216 -12.22 -11.40 3.36
C GLY A 216 -13.44 -10.50 3.31
N GLY A 217 -13.37 -9.37 2.60
CA GLY A 217 -14.46 -8.39 2.50
C GLY A 217 -14.30 -7.39 1.36
N GLY A 218 -15.44 -6.87 0.89
CA GLY A 218 -15.55 -5.91 -0.21
C GLY A 218 -14.95 -6.46 -1.51
N THR A 219 -14.55 -5.58 -2.42
CA THR A 219 -14.11 -5.99 -3.76
C THR A 219 -12.61 -5.84 -3.96
N LEU A 220 -11.95 -6.90 -4.45
CA LEU A 220 -10.69 -6.77 -5.18
C LEU A 220 -11.02 -6.84 -6.67
N ALA A 221 -10.84 -5.73 -7.38
CA ALA A 221 -11.11 -5.63 -8.81
C ALA A 221 -9.81 -5.63 -9.62
N LEU A 222 -9.81 -6.31 -10.76
CA LEU A 222 -8.82 -6.12 -11.81
C LEU A 222 -9.44 -5.20 -12.87
N GLY A 223 -8.82 -4.06 -13.11
CA GLY A 223 -9.23 -3.14 -14.17
C GLY A 223 -8.53 -3.43 -15.50
N ALA A 224 -8.68 -2.53 -16.47
CA ALA A 224 -8.01 -2.68 -17.77
C ALA A 224 -6.48 -2.77 -17.59
N GLY A 225 -5.86 -3.83 -18.14
CA GLY A 225 -4.43 -4.14 -17.97
C GLY A 225 -4.07 -4.84 -16.64
N GLY A 226 -5.02 -4.88 -15.69
CA GLY A 226 -4.87 -5.54 -14.40
C GLY A 226 -4.76 -7.06 -14.56
N SER A 227 -3.76 -7.65 -13.93
CA SER A 227 -3.61 -9.11 -13.84
C SER A 227 -2.95 -9.52 -12.53
N LEU A 228 -3.10 -10.80 -12.19
CA LEU A 228 -2.38 -11.49 -11.13
C LEU A 228 -1.47 -12.56 -11.77
N ALA A 229 -0.46 -13.03 -11.04
CA ALA A 229 0.34 -14.16 -11.48
C ALA A 229 -0.55 -15.40 -11.66
N ALA A 230 -0.33 -16.18 -12.72
CA ALA A 230 -1.10 -17.41 -12.95
C ALA A 230 -0.93 -18.45 -11.83
N SER A 231 0.15 -18.33 -11.05
CA SER A 231 0.40 -19.15 -9.86
C SER A 231 -0.43 -18.75 -8.64
N SER A 232 -1.19 -17.66 -8.70
CA SER A 232 -1.95 -17.15 -7.55
C SER A 232 -3.01 -18.17 -7.11
N VAL A 233 -2.98 -18.46 -5.81
CA VAL A 233 -4.06 -19.18 -5.11
C VAL A 233 -4.93 -18.13 -4.44
N MET A 234 -6.21 -18.14 -4.77
CA MET A 234 -7.18 -17.20 -4.24
C MET A 234 -8.14 -17.87 -3.26
N THR A 235 -8.47 -17.16 -2.18
CA THR A 235 -9.59 -17.49 -1.29
C THR A 235 -10.53 -16.29 -1.24
N VAL A 236 -11.82 -16.51 -1.53
CA VAL A 236 -12.86 -15.48 -1.41
C VAL A 236 -13.77 -15.86 -0.24
N GLY A 237 -13.86 -14.95 0.74
CA GLY A 237 -14.76 -15.07 1.88
C GLY A 237 -16.19 -14.67 1.53
N ALA A 238 -17.14 -14.98 2.42
CA ALA A 238 -18.57 -14.75 2.18
C ALA A 238 -18.96 -13.29 1.89
N LEU A 239 -18.16 -12.31 2.36
CA LEU A 239 -18.37 -10.88 2.13
C LEU A 239 -17.44 -10.31 1.06
N GLY A 240 -16.68 -11.17 0.39
CA GLY A 240 -15.67 -10.81 -0.59
C GLY A 240 -16.21 -10.93 -2.01
N THR A 241 -15.68 -10.07 -2.89
CA THR A 241 -15.90 -10.14 -4.32
C THR A 241 -14.56 -10.08 -5.05
N PHE A 242 -14.32 -11.03 -5.94
CA PHE A 242 -13.29 -10.90 -6.96
C PHE A 242 -13.92 -10.44 -8.27
N ASP A 243 -13.56 -9.25 -8.73
CA ASP A 243 -14.16 -8.65 -9.93
C ASP A 243 -13.11 -8.57 -11.05
N ILE A 244 -13.35 -9.30 -12.14
CA ILE A 244 -12.54 -9.24 -13.35
C ILE A 244 -13.32 -8.65 -14.53
N SER A 245 -14.50 -8.05 -14.30
CA SER A 245 -15.41 -7.60 -15.36
C SER A 245 -14.80 -6.56 -16.29
N ALA A 246 -13.88 -5.74 -15.79
CA ALA A 246 -13.14 -4.72 -16.54
C ALA A 246 -11.73 -5.16 -16.97
N ALA A 247 -11.33 -6.40 -16.66
CA ALA A 247 -10.01 -6.93 -16.96
C ALA A 247 -9.96 -7.60 -18.34
N SER A 248 -8.95 -8.43 -18.55
CA SER A 248 -8.91 -9.46 -19.59
C SER A 248 -9.12 -10.85 -18.98
N ASN A 249 -9.08 -11.89 -19.81
CA ASN A 249 -9.08 -13.27 -19.33
C ASN A 249 -8.02 -13.46 -18.25
N THR A 250 -8.43 -14.08 -17.14
CA THR A 250 -7.61 -14.22 -15.95
C THR A 250 -7.36 -15.71 -15.67
N THR A 251 -6.15 -16.04 -15.21
CA THR A 251 -5.79 -17.41 -14.81
C THR A 251 -5.38 -17.43 -13.34
N LEU A 252 -5.87 -18.40 -12.58
CA LEU A 252 -5.48 -18.67 -11.20
C LEU A 252 -5.09 -20.14 -11.04
N ALA A 253 -4.11 -20.41 -10.20
CA ALA A 253 -3.71 -21.78 -9.87
C ALA A 253 -4.83 -22.50 -9.10
N ALA A 254 -5.47 -21.79 -8.17
CA ALA A 254 -6.68 -22.28 -7.51
C ALA A 254 -7.60 -21.15 -7.06
N LEU A 255 -8.90 -21.45 -7.03
CA LEU A 255 -9.94 -20.61 -6.42
C LEU A 255 -10.62 -21.41 -5.32
N ASN A 256 -10.60 -20.85 -4.11
CA ASN A 256 -11.21 -21.43 -2.92
C ASN A 256 -12.18 -20.44 -2.28
N GLY A 257 -13.07 -20.93 -1.44
CA GLY A 257 -13.92 -20.06 -0.62
C GLY A 257 -15.21 -20.75 -0.20
N LEU A 258 -15.71 -20.37 0.97
CA LEU A 258 -16.97 -20.86 1.52
C LEU A 258 -18.17 -19.96 1.13
N GLY A 259 -17.97 -19.02 0.20
CA GLY A 259 -18.98 -18.07 -0.26
C GLY A 259 -18.40 -16.89 -1.04
N GLY A 260 -19.18 -15.79 -1.12
CA GLY A 260 -18.81 -14.56 -1.82
C GLY A 260 -19.11 -14.64 -3.32
N ASP A 261 -18.60 -13.66 -4.05
CA ASP A 261 -18.87 -13.50 -5.48
C ASP A 261 -17.61 -13.44 -6.34
N VAL A 262 -17.72 -13.96 -7.56
CA VAL A 262 -16.78 -13.71 -8.65
C VAL A 262 -17.56 -13.08 -9.80
N ALA A 263 -17.23 -11.83 -10.14
CA ALA A 263 -17.82 -11.11 -11.25
C ALA A 263 -16.93 -11.22 -12.50
N LEU A 264 -17.36 -11.97 -13.51
CA LEU A 264 -16.60 -12.21 -14.72
C LEU A 264 -16.67 -11.05 -15.74
N GLY A 265 -17.78 -10.30 -15.74
CA GLY A 265 -18.15 -9.53 -16.94
C GLY A 265 -18.21 -10.45 -18.14
N ALA A 266 -17.55 -10.08 -19.24
CA ALA A 266 -17.43 -10.93 -20.45
C ALA A 266 -16.17 -11.81 -20.46
N ASN A 267 -15.35 -11.77 -19.41
CA ASN A 267 -14.02 -12.40 -19.40
C ASN A 267 -14.08 -13.89 -19.03
N THR A 268 -13.12 -14.66 -19.54
CA THR A 268 -12.93 -16.06 -19.14
C THR A 268 -12.05 -16.14 -17.90
N LEU A 269 -12.50 -16.88 -16.90
CA LEU A 269 -11.69 -17.26 -15.74
C LEU A 269 -11.15 -18.68 -15.91
N THR A 270 -9.83 -18.82 -15.99
CA THR A 270 -9.15 -20.11 -16.05
C THR A 270 -8.67 -20.52 -14.66
N LEU A 271 -9.02 -21.73 -14.23
CA LEU A 271 -8.77 -22.26 -12.91
C LEU A 271 -8.04 -23.59 -13.00
N GLY A 272 -6.96 -23.73 -12.23
CA GLY A 272 -6.25 -25.01 -12.11
C GLY A 272 -6.98 -26.02 -11.23
N ALA A 273 -7.33 -25.61 -10.01
CA ALA A 273 -7.98 -26.46 -9.01
C ALA A 273 -8.80 -25.62 -8.01
N GLY A 274 -9.36 -26.27 -6.99
CA GLY A 274 -9.92 -25.60 -5.81
C GLY A 274 -11.32 -26.09 -5.45
N ALA A 275 -11.88 -25.52 -4.39
CA ALA A 275 -13.26 -25.75 -3.98
C ALA A 275 -13.92 -24.43 -3.61
N TYR A 276 -14.91 -24.03 -4.40
CA TYR A 276 -15.56 -22.74 -4.28
C TYR A 276 -17.07 -22.89 -4.12
N ASP A 277 -17.57 -22.41 -2.98
CA ASP A 277 -18.98 -22.48 -2.59
C ASP A 277 -19.72 -21.18 -2.91
N GLY A 278 -19.02 -20.15 -3.38
CA GLY A 278 -19.60 -18.86 -3.79
C GLY A 278 -20.18 -18.87 -5.20
N VAL A 279 -20.65 -17.70 -5.63
CA VAL A 279 -21.31 -17.52 -6.93
C VAL A 279 -20.31 -16.97 -7.95
N ILE A 280 -20.18 -17.64 -9.10
CA ILE A 280 -19.53 -17.06 -10.29
C ILE A 280 -20.63 -16.55 -11.22
N ALA A 281 -20.56 -15.28 -11.62
CA ALA A 281 -21.59 -14.59 -12.41
C ALA A 281 -21.00 -13.79 -13.58
N GLY A 282 -21.81 -13.50 -14.59
CA GLY A 282 -21.44 -12.68 -15.76
C GLY A 282 -21.71 -13.37 -17.10
N THR A 283 -21.39 -12.71 -18.20
CA THR A 283 -21.54 -13.29 -19.55
C THR A 283 -20.32 -14.09 -20.00
N GLY A 284 -19.22 -13.99 -19.26
CA GLY A 284 -18.00 -14.77 -19.44
C GLY A 284 -18.14 -16.23 -19.03
N GLY A 285 -17.07 -17.00 -19.22
CA GLY A 285 -17.04 -18.45 -18.99
C GLY A 285 -15.94 -18.89 -18.03
N VAL A 286 -15.93 -20.19 -17.72
CA VAL A 286 -14.93 -20.81 -16.85
C VAL A 286 -14.16 -21.89 -17.61
N THR A 287 -12.83 -21.91 -17.46
CA THR A 287 -11.98 -22.98 -18.01
C THR A 287 -11.25 -23.71 -16.90
N LYS A 288 -11.29 -25.03 -16.89
CA LYS A 288 -10.54 -25.91 -15.99
C LYS A 288 -9.34 -26.54 -16.73
N ASN A 289 -8.11 -26.21 -16.35
CA ASN A 289 -6.93 -26.43 -17.23
C ASN A 289 -5.76 -27.26 -16.68
N THR A 290 -5.79 -27.76 -15.44
CA THR A 290 -4.73 -28.64 -14.91
C THR A 290 -5.28 -30.00 -14.51
N ALA A 291 -4.43 -30.98 -14.15
CA ALA A 291 -4.90 -32.32 -13.78
C ALA A 291 -5.67 -32.40 -12.44
N GLY A 292 -5.65 -31.33 -11.62
CA GLY A 292 -6.31 -31.31 -10.31
C GLY A 292 -7.84 -31.34 -10.39
N SER A 293 -8.50 -31.28 -9.23
CA SER A 293 -9.95 -31.19 -9.13
C SER A 293 -10.38 -29.73 -8.87
N LEU A 294 -11.47 -29.31 -9.51
CA LEU A 294 -12.18 -28.06 -9.23
C LEU A 294 -13.61 -28.41 -8.83
N ALA A 295 -14.02 -28.04 -7.63
CA ALA A 295 -15.40 -28.12 -7.17
C ALA A 295 -16.06 -26.73 -7.20
N LEU A 296 -17.16 -26.62 -7.94
CA LEU A 296 -18.03 -25.44 -7.96
C LEU A 296 -19.34 -25.81 -7.26
N ASN A 297 -19.41 -25.52 -5.96
CA ASN A 297 -20.49 -25.95 -5.08
C ASN A 297 -21.58 -24.89 -4.90
N GLY A 298 -21.30 -23.63 -5.25
CA GLY A 298 -22.30 -22.57 -5.24
C GLY A 298 -23.21 -22.57 -6.47
N VAL A 299 -24.28 -21.78 -6.41
CA VAL A 299 -25.21 -21.57 -7.54
C VAL A 299 -24.58 -20.59 -8.53
N ASN A 300 -23.88 -21.14 -9.52
CA ASN A 300 -23.21 -20.34 -10.54
C ASN A 300 -24.21 -19.82 -11.59
N THR A 301 -24.09 -18.54 -11.95
CA THR A 301 -25.05 -17.84 -12.83
C THR A 301 -24.41 -17.26 -14.09
N TYR A 302 -23.13 -17.57 -14.34
CA TYR A 302 -22.48 -17.15 -15.57
C TYR A 302 -23.11 -17.84 -16.80
N THR A 303 -23.14 -17.14 -17.93
CA THR A 303 -23.78 -17.63 -19.17
C THR A 303 -22.80 -18.02 -20.27
N GLY A 304 -21.52 -17.70 -20.11
CA GLY A 304 -20.47 -18.14 -21.03
C GLY A 304 -20.14 -19.63 -20.85
N ALA A 305 -19.42 -20.18 -21.83
CA ALA A 305 -19.14 -21.62 -21.86
C ALA A 305 -18.20 -22.08 -20.74
N THR A 306 -18.48 -23.28 -20.21
CA THR A 306 -17.58 -24.04 -19.34
C THR A 306 -16.72 -24.98 -20.18
N HIS A 307 -15.39 -24.87 -20.10
CA HIS A 307 -14.46 -25.77 -20.79
C HIS A 307 -13.63 -26.55 -19.77
N VAL A 308 -13.54 -27.87 -19.93
CA VAL A 308 -12.63 -28.72 -19.16
C VAL A 308 -11.55 -29.25 -20.09
N SER A 309 -10.35 -28.67 -20.03
CA SER A 309 -9.21 -29.08 -20.86
C SER A 309 -8.28 -30.08 -20.15
N ALA A 310 -8.33 -30.15 -18.80
CA ALA A 310 -7.68 -31.20 -18.02
C ALA A 310 -8.32 -31.37 -16.64
N GLY A 311 -8.14 -32.55 -16.05
CA GLY A 311 -8.56 -32.86 -14.68
C GLY A 311 -10.07 -33.04 -14.53
N GLU A 312 -10.56 -32.81 -13.32
CA GLU A 312 -11.95 -33.03 -12.94
C GLU A 312 -12.65 -31.71 -12.58
N LEU A 313 -13.90 -31.57 -13.01
CA LEU A 313 -14.81 -30.51 -12.60
C LEU A 313 -16.01 -31.15 -11.89
N LEU A 314 -16.17 -30.87 -10.59
CA LEU A 314 -17.30 -31.27 -9.78
C LEU A 314 -18.26 -30.09 -9.67
N VAL A 315 -19.55 -30.33 -9.89
CA VAL A 315 -20.60 -29.31 -9.78
C VAL A 315 -21.58 -29.77 -8.72
N GLY A 316 -21.68 -29.02 -7.62
CA GLY A 316 -22.51 -29.38 -6.46
C GLY A 316 -23.75 -28.51 -6.25
N GLY A 317 -23.75 -27.27 -6.75
CA GLY A 317 -24.75 -26.23 -6.43
C GLY A 317 -25.82 -26.00 -7.49
N SER A 318 -26.42 -27.05 -8.04
CA SER A 318 -27.53 -26.91 -8.99
C SER A 318 -28.84 -26.51 -8.32
#